data_AF-A0A947FX53-F1
#
_entry.id   AF-A0A947FX53-F1
#
_cell.length_a   1.000
_cell.length_b   1.000
_cell.length_c   1.000
_cell.angle_alpha   90.00
_cell.angle_beta   90.00
_cell.angle_gamma   90.00
#
_symmetry.space_group_name_H-M   'P 1'
#
loop_
_entity.id
_entity.type
_entity.pdbx_description
1 polymer ?
#
loop_
_entity_poly.entity_id
_entity_poly.type
_entity_poly.pdbx_seq_one_letter_code
_entity_poly.pdbx_strand_id
1 'polypeptide(L)' 'MRIEAIAIGDNPPRDVNVIIEVPVGGQPIKYEMDKEAGTLFVDRFLYTPMSYP' A
#
# COMPACT_ATOMS: atom_id res chain seq x y z
N MET A 1 3.52 -12.07 -2.35
CA MET A 1 4.37 -11.58 -1.23
C MET A 1 3.97 -12.35 0.02
N ARG A 2 4.92 -12.89 0.80
CA ARG A 2 4.58 -13.58 2.06
C ARG A 2 4.38 -12.54 3.16
N ILE A 3 3.15 -12.04 3.31
CA ILE A 3 2.83 -10.94 4.24
C ILE A 3 3.09 -11.38 5.69
N GLU A 4 2.78 -12.63 6.04
CA GLU A 4 3.03 -13.14 7.39
C GLU A 4 4.52 -13.21 7.77
N ALA A 5 5.43 -13.12 6.80
CA ALA A 5 6.88 -13.10 7.06
C ALA A 5 7.39 -11.69 7.41
N ILE A 6 6.54 -10.66 7.36
CA ILE A 6 6.90 -9.28 7.61
C ILE A 6 6.49 -8.91 9.03
N ALA A 7 7.47 -8.52 9.84
CA ALA A 7 7.20 -8.05 11.19
C ALA A 7 6.39 -6.75 11.18
N ILE A 8 5.59 -6.52 12.21
CA ILE A 8 4.81 -5.28 12.37
C ILE A 8 5.73 -4.06 12.46
N GLY A 9 6.90 -4.22 13.07
CA GLY A 9 7.94 -3.20 13.32
C GLY A 9 8.95 -3.77 14.32
N ASP A 10 10.05 -3.08 14.55
CA ASP A 10 11.08 -3.46 15.52
C ASP A 10 10.66 -3.08 16.96
N ASN A 11 10.01 -1.94 17.17
CA ASN A 11 9.48 -1.48 18.47
C ASN A 11 8.12 -0.73 18.34
N PRO A 12 7.03 -1.43 17.97
CA PRO A 12 5.71 -0.83 17.88
C PRO A 12 5.18 -0.34 19.24
N PRO A 13 4.47 0.81 19.30
CA PRO A 13 4.03 1.64 18.19
C PRO A 13 5.03 2.75 17.79
N ARG A 14 6.27 2.75 18.30
CA ARG A 14 7.26 3.81 18.00
C ARG A 14 7.78 3.71 16.57
N ASP A 15 7.90 2.49 16.06
CA ASP A 15 8.19 2.20 14.65
C ASP A 15 7.30 1.06 14.16
N VAL A 16 6.94 1.15 12.88
CA VAL A 16 6.10 0.19 12.18
C VAL A 16 6.56 0.06 10.74
N ASN A 17 6.50 -1.15 10.21
CA ASN A 17 6.68 -1.43 8.79
C ASN A 17 5.38 -1.13 8.05
N VAL A 18 5.50 -0.45 6.91
CA VAL A 18 4.37 -0.09 6.06
C VAL A 18 4.59 -0.65 4.67
N ILE A 19 3.59 -1.37 4.14
CA ILE A 19 3.58 -1.79 2.74
C ILE A 19 2.95 -0.66 1.93
N ILE A 20 3.69 -0.10 0.99
CA ILE A 20 3.25 1.03 0.18
C ILE A 20 2.38 0.54 -0.99
N GLU A 21 1.14 1.03 -1.05
CA GLU A 21 0.20 0.72 -2.14
C GLU A 21 0.19 1.81 -3.22
N VAL A 22 0.32 3.08 -2.83
CA VAL A 22 0.32 4.22 -3.77
C VAL A 22 1.50 5.14 -3.44
N PRO A 23 2.41 5.42 -4.41
CA PRO A 23 3.54 6.32 -4.18
C PRO A 23 3.13 7.79 -4.22
N VAL A 24 3.94 8.63 -3.56
CA VAL A 24 3.86 10.09 -3.64
C VAL A 24 3.93 10.56 -5.10
N GLY A 25 3.03 11.48 -5.49
CA GLY A 25 2.97 12.03 -6.85
C GLY A 25 2.61 11.01 -7.94
N GLY A 26 2.16 9.81 -7.55
CA GLY A 26 1.81 8.74 -8.47
C GLY A 26 0.66 9.10 -9.42
N GLN A 27 0.48 8.24 -10.43
CA GLN A 27 -0.70 8.29 -11.29
C GLN A 27 -1.99 8.16 -10.46
N PRO A 28 -3.12 8.73 -10.91
CA PRO A 28 -4.40 8.67 -10.21
C PRO A 28 -5.02 7.27 -10.24
N ILE A 29 -4.34 6.29 -9.64
CA ILE A 29 -4.74 4.89 -9.55
C ILE A 29 -4.62 4.48 -8.09
N LYS A 30 -5.74 4.05 -7.51
CA LYS A 30 -5.75 3.40 -6.20
C LYS A 30 -5.48 1.91 -6.41
N TYR A 31 -4.31 1.47 -5.96
CA TYR A 31 -4.02 0.06 -5.78
C TYR A 31 -4.44 -0.39 -4.38
N GLU A 32 -4.70 -1.68 -4.22
CA GLU A 32 -5.02 -2.31 -2.94
C GLU A 32 -4.41 -3.70 -2.86
N MET A 33 -3.86 -4.06 -1.71
CA MET A 33 -3.26 -5.37 -1.46
C MET A 33 -4.33 -6.44 -1.24
N ASP A 34 -4.34 -7.44 -2.12
CA ASP A 34 -5.00 -8.71 -1.82
C ASP A 34 -4.11 -9.52 -0.85
N LYS A 35 -4.64 -9.79 0.34
CA LYS A 35 -3.89 -10.44 1.42
C LYS A 35 -3.68 -11.94 1.17
N GLU A 36 -4.60 -12.60 0.47
CA GLU A 36 -4.51 -14.03 0.20
C GLU A 36 -3.52 -14.30 -0.93
N ALA A 37 -3.59 -13.50 -2.01
CA ALA A 37 -2.67 -13.60 -3.13
C ALA A 37 -1.30 -12.96 -2.84
N GLY A 38 -1.25 -11.99 -1.92
CA GLY A 38 -0.07 -11.18 -1.62
C GLY A 38 0.37 -10.34 -2.83
N THR A 39 -0.59 -9.82 -3.58
CA THR A 39 -0.38 -9.01 -4.80
C THR A 39 -1.24 -7.75 -4.77
N LEU A 40 -0.78 -6.68 -5.43
CA LEU A 40 -1.56 -5.46 -5.61
C LEU A 40 -2.55 -5.60 -6.76
N PHE A 41 -3.79 -5.19 -6.52
CA PHE A 41 -4.84 -5.08 -7.53
C PHE A 41 -5.21 -3.62 -7.76
N VAL A 42 -5.67 -3.31 -8.98
CA VAL A 42 -6.29 -2.03 -9.26
C VAL A 42 -7.68 -2.04 -8.64
N ASP A 43 -7.87 -1.27 -7.58
CA ASP A 43 -9.20 -1.05 -7.01
C ASP A 43 -9.99 -0.09 -7.89
N ARG A 44 -9.40 1.08 -8.22
CA ARG A 44 -10.03 2.05 -9.12
C ARG A 44 -9.08 3.10 -9.69
N PHE A 45 -9.49 3.69 -10.80
CA PHE A 45 -8.96 4.95 -11.30
C PHE A 45 -9.61 6.12 -10.55
N LEU A 46 -8.82 7.12 -10.17
CA LEU A 46 -9.33 8.36 -9.58
C LEU A 46 -9.81 9.29 -10.69
N TYR A 47 -10.96 9.91 -10.48
CA TYR A 47 -11.60 10.80 -11.46
C TYR A 47 -11.26 12.28 -11.23
N THR A 48 -10.64 12.61 -10.10
CA THR A 48 -10.20 13.96 -9.75
C THR A 48 -8.74 14.16 -10.18
N PRO A 49 -8.34 15.39 -10.57
CA PRO A 49 -6.95 15.71 -10.90
C PRO A 49 -6.13 15.91 -9.62
N MET A 50 -6.09 14.88 -8.77
CA MET A 50 -5.33 14.87 -7.52
C MET A 50 -4.33 13.72 -7.54
N SER A 51 -3.19 13.95 -6.88
CA SER A 51 -2.17 12.93 -6.62
C SER A 51 -1.99 12.79 -5.12
N TYR A 52 -1.47 11.64 -4.69
CA TYR A 52 -1.09 11.44 -3.29
C TYR A 52 0.08 12.38 -2.94
N PRO A 53 -0.02 13.16 -1.86
CA PRO A 53 1.02 14.10 -1.45
C PRO A 53 2.27 13.40 -0.92
#